data_AF-V6KMW8-F1
#
_entry.id   AF-V6KMW8-F1
#
_cell.length_a   1.000
_cell.length_b   1.000
_cell.length_c   1.000
_cell.angle_alpha   90.00
_cell.angle_beta   90.00
_cell.angle_gamma   90.00
#
_symmetry.space_group_name_H-M   'P 1'
#
loop_
_entity.id
_entity.type
_entity.pdbx_description
1 polymer ?
#
loop_
_entity_poly.entity_id
_entity_poly.type
_entity_poly.pdbx_seq_one_letter_code
_entity_poly.pdbx_strand_id
1 'polypeptide(L)'
;WPAARAAALRLAERPESYAGILCTIDLTADPLDTYRSLLPLRPPGVDFLLPHANWGTYGRPPGRHRPAPTPYGDWLTAVFDAWWDMKRPEAPVRIRLFQEIAALLLGAPSRAEAVGLSPVAAVVVETDGAIEQVDALRSAYEGASETGLNVHRHSFDQALRHPGVAARQLGERALADECLGCPVGKVCGGGNYVHRYAPGTGFRHPSVYCADLERLVRHIAHRLEHTAGPASPAS
;
A
#
# COMPACT_ATOMS: atom_id res chain seq x y z
N TRP A 1 10.47 -19.51 14.31
CA TRP A 1 11.61 -18.60 14.15
C TRP A 1 12.06 -18.00 15.49
N PRO A 2 12.71 -18.77 16.38
CA PRO A 2 13.11 -18.27 17.71
C PRO A 2 14.04 -17.06 17.68
N ALA A 3 14.99 -17.02 16.74
CA ALA A 3 15.94 -15.92 16.60
C ALA A 3 15.27 -14.58 16.21
N ALA A 4 14.35 -14.60 15.23
CA ALA A 4 13.60 -13.41 14.83
C ALA A 4 12.75 -12.85 15.97
N ARG A 5 12.08 -13.73 16.74
CA ARG A 5 11.33 -13.34 17.93
C ARG A 5 12.22 -12.71 18.98
N ALA A 6 13.38 -13.30 19.27
CA ALA A 6 14.34 -12.75 20.23
C ALA A 6 14.88 -11.38 19.79
N ALA A 7 15.18 -11.22 18.49
CA ALA A 7 15.63 -9.95 17.93
C ALA A 7 14.55 -8.85 18.05
N ALA A 8 13.30 -9.15 17.68
CA ALA A 8 12.18 -8.21 17.81
C ALA A 8 11.94 -7.79 19.26
N LEU A 9 12.00 -8.73 20.21
CA LEU A 9 11.86 -8.41 21.64
C LEU A 9 12.99 -7.53 22.17
N ARG A 10 14.24 -7.72 21.69
CA ARG A 10 15.38 -6.84 22.01
C ARG A 10 15.22 -5.45 21.39
N LEU A 11 14.72 -5.36 20.16
CA LEU A 11 14.42 -4.09 19.50
C LEU A 11 13.29 -3.34 20.22
N ALA A 12 12.31 -4.04 20.77
CA ALA A 12 11.23 -3.44 21.54
C ALA A 12 11.69 -2.77 22.85
N GLU A 13 12.91 -3.04 23.33
CA GLU A 13 13.53 -2.30 24.44
C GLU A 13 14.30 -1.05 23.96
N ARG A 14 14.34 -0.81 22.65
CA ARG A 14 15.02 0.30 21.97
C ARG A 14 14.07 0.97 20.97
N PRO A 15 13.00 1.65 21.46
CA PRO A 15 11.96 2.21 20.60
C PRO A 15 12.48 3.18 19.54
N GLU A 16 13.62 3.83 19.76
CA GLU A 16 14.31 4.70 18.81
C GLU A 16 14.88 3.95 17.59
N SER A 17 15.10 2.64 17.71
CA SER A 17 15.65 1.78 16.66
C SER A 17 14.63 0.84 16.03
N TYR A 18 13.48 0.63 16.68
CA TYR A 18 12.46 -0.29 16.20
C TYR A 18 11.47 0.42 15.29
N ALA A 19 11.60 0.27 13.97
CA ALA A 19 10.72 0.95 13.01
C ALA A 19 9.34 0.27 12.83
N GLY A 20 9.20 -0.99 13.21
CA GLY A 20 7.98 -1.77 13.02
C GLY A 20 8.22 -3.13 12.36
N ILE A 21 7.15 -3.73 11.86
CA ILE A 21 7.15 -5.04 11.19
C ILE A 21 6.53 -4.89 9.80
N LEU A 22 7.21 -5.43 8.79
CA LEU A 22 6.62 -5.67 7.47
C LEU A 22 6.12 -7.12 7.43
N CYS A 23 4.86 -7.32 7.04
CA CYS A 23 4.22 -8.63 6.98
C CYS A 23 3.47 -8.77 5.66
N THR A 24 4.03 -9.53 4.73
CA THR A 24 3.32 -9.90 3.49
C THR A 24 2.16 -10.82 3.82
N ILE A 25 0.97 -10.52 3.28
CA ILE A 25 -0.24 -11.27 3.56
C ILE A 25 -0.15 -12.66 2.92
N ASP A 26 -0.40 -13.68 3.74
CA ASP A 26 -0.56 -15.07 3.34
C ASP A 26 -2.03 -15.47 3.55
N LEU A 27 -2.72 -15.79 2.46
CA LEU A 27 -4.13 -16.18 2.50
C LEU A 27 -4.38 -17.55 3.13
N THR A 28 -3.33 -18.36 3.33
CA THR A 28 -3.43 -19.66 4.02
C THR A 28 -3.42 -19.51 5.54
N ALA A 29 -2.98 -18.36 6.06
CA ALA A 29 -2.96 -18.05 7.49
C ALA A 29 -4.22 -17.28 7.91
N ASP A 30 -4.75 -17.61 9.08
CA ASP A 30 -5.87 -16.85 9.65
C ASP A 30 -5.44 -15.39 9.92
N PRO A 31 -6.23 -14.39 9.48
CA PRO A 31 -5.89 -12.98 9.63
C PRO A 31 -5.72 -12.56 11.09
N LEU A 32 -6.58 -13.04 11.98
CA LEU A 32 -6.59 -12.62 13.37
C LEU A 32 -5.45 -13.27 14.15
N ASP A 33 -5.15 -14.54 13.88
CA ASP A 33 -4.00 -15.22 14.46
C ASP A 33 -2.70 -14.58 14.00
N THR A 34 -2.58 -14.26 12.72
CA THR A 34 -1.44 -13.52 12.17
C THR A 34 -1.26 -12.19 12.90
N TYR A 35 -2.30 -11.36 12.93
CA TYR A 35 -2.26 -10.07 13.60
C TYR A 35 -1.91 -10.17 15.09
N ARG A 36 -2.59 -11.05 15.83
CA ARG A 36 -2.37 -11.25 17.27
C ARG A 36 -0.98 -11.79 17.58
N SER A 37 -0.40 -12.61 16.70
CA SER A 37 0.96 -13.15 16.88
C SER A 37 2.05 -12.06 16.84
N LEU A 38 1.78 -10.93 16.17
CA LEU A 38 2.72 -9.81 16.08
C LEU A 38 2.69 -8.91 17.32
N LEU A 39 1.54 -8.82 18.03
CA LEU A 39 1.37 -7.91 19.17
C LEU A 39 2.37 -8.16 20.32
N PRO A 40 2.69 -9.40 20.73
CA PRO A 40 3.70 -9.67 21.75
C PRO A 40 5.10 -9.17 21.40
N LEU A 41 5.39 -8.91 20.12
CA LEU A 41 6.66 -8.34 19.69
C LEU A 41 6.75 -6.83 19.96
N ARG A 42 5.66 -6.21 20.41
CA ARG A 42 5.53 -4.78 20.73
C ARG A 42 5.99 -3.85 19.59
N PRO A 43 5.58 -4.10 18.33
CA PRO A 43 5.94 -3.20 17.24
C PRO A 43 5.29 -1.82 17.42
N PRO A 44 5.99 -0.72 17.10
CA PRO A 44 5.36 0.60 17.02
C PRO A 44 4.43 0.73 15.81
N GLY A 45 4.66 -0.06 14.76
CA GLY A 45 3.78 -0.16 13.61
C GLY A 45 3.91 -1.48 12.86
N VAL A 46 2.87 -1.85 12.12
CA VAL A 46 2.79 -3.02 11.26
C VAL A 46 2.31 -2.60 9.87
N ASP A 47 3.04 -3.03 8.85
CA ASP A 47 2.65 -2.90 7.46
C ASP A 47 2.24 -4.27 6.92
N PHE A 48 0.93 -4.47 6.72
CA PHE A 48 0.42 -5.62 5.99
C PHE A 48 0.52 -5.35 4.49
N LEU A 49 1.42 -6.10 3.83
CA LEU A 49 1.78 -5.89 2.43
C LEU A 49 1.02 -6.87 1.55
N LEU A 50 0.34 -6.35 0.52
CA LEU A 50 -0.11 -7.18 -0.59
C LEU A 50 1.12 -7.76 -1.30
N PRO A 51 1.13 -9.05 -1.67
CA PRO A 51 2.20 -9.61 -2.47
C PRO A 51 2.42 -8.83 -3.76
N HIS A 52 3.65 -8.80 -4.27
CA HIS A 52 3.87 -8.22 -5.60
C HIS A 52 3.25 -9.11 -6.68
N ALA A 53 2.32 -8.54 -7.41
CA ALA A 53 1.55 -9.19 -8.45
C ALA A 53 1.13 -8.18 -9.50
N ASN A 54 0.97 -8.62 -10.74
CA ASN A 54 0.52 -7.78 -11.85
C ASN A 54 -0.20 -8.60 -12.94
N TRP A 55 -0.72 -7.96 -13.97
CA TRP A 55 -1.49 -8.65 -15.01
C TRP A 55 -0.67 -9.60 -15.89
N GLY A 56 0.67 -9.50 -15.87
CA GLY A 56 1.54 -10.50 -16.49
C GLY A 56 1.43 -11.86 -15.83
N THR A 57 1.19 -11.89 -14.51
CA THR A 57 0.94 -13.12 -13.75
C THR A 57 -0.53 -13.56 -13.84
N TYR A 58 -1.47 -12.61 -13.88
CA TYR A 58 -2.92 -12.89 -13.85
C TYR A 58 -3.56 -13.08 -15.25
N GLY A 59 -2.79 -12.90 -16.33
CA GLY A 59 -3.19 -13.23 -17.70
C GLY A 59 -3.89 -12.10 -18.47
N ARG A 60 -4.87 -11.38 -17.88
CA ARG A 60 -5.52 -10.21 -18.54
C ARG A 60 -6.09 -9.15 -17.59
N PRO A 61 -5.90 -7.84 -17.90
CA PRO A 61 -6.45 -6.75 -17.10
C PRO A 61 -8.00 -6.73 -17.04
N PRO A 62 -8.60 -6.22 -15.94
CA PRO A 62 -10.02 -6.01 -15.75
C PRO A 62 -10.60 -4.97 -16.65
N GLY A 63 -11.89 -5.17 -16.96
CA GLY A 63 -12.81 -4.09 -17.29
C GLY A 63 -13.67 -3.68 -16.09
N ARG A 64 -14.60 -2.76 -16.34
CA ARG A 64 -15.31 -1.86 -15.39
C ARG A 64 -16.07 -2.47 -14.21
N HIS A 65 -16.42 -3.76 -14.23
CA HIS A 65 -17.10 -4.39 -13.09
C HIS A 65 -16.53 -5.78 -12.83
N ARG A 66 -15.78 -5.92 -11.74
CA ARG A 66 -15.35 -7.22 -11.24
C ARG A 66 -15.77 -7.40 -9.76
N PRO A 67 -17.00 -7.86 -9.49
CA PRO A 67 -17.23 -8.63 -8.28
C PRO A 67 -16.51 -9.97 -8.47
N ALA A 68 -15.31 -10.05 -7.94
CA ALA A 68 -14.53 -11.27 -7.76
C ALA A 68 -14.49 -11.57 -6.26
N PRO A 69 -14.18 -12.80 -5.82
CA PRO A 69 -13.79 -13.00 -4.44
C PRO A 69 -12.69 -11.98 -4.09
N THR A 70 -12.78 -11.41 -2.90
CA THR A 70 -11.88 -10.37 -2.39
C THR A 70 -11.05 -10.92 -1.23
N PRO A 71 -10.27 -12.01 -1.41
CA PRO A 71 -9.65 -12.72 -0.30
C PRO A 71 -8.70 -11.82 0.51
N TYR A 72 -7.97 -10.90 -0.13
CA TYR A 72 -7.12 -9.96 0.59
C TYR A 72 -7.95 -8.84 1.24
N GLY A 73 -9.03 -8.40 0.59
CA GLY A 73 -9.96 -7.42 1.14
C GLY A 73 -10.68 -7.95 2.39
N ASP A 74 -11.12 -9.19 2.36
CA ASP A 74 -11.73 -9.93 3.48
C ASP A 74 -10.72 -10.09 4.63
N TRP A 75 -9.50 -10.52 4.31
CA TRP A 75 -8.41 -10.66 5.27
C TRP A 75 -8.10 -9.34 5.97
N LEU A 76 -7.92 -8.26 5.19
CA LEU A 76 -7.60 -6.92 5.72
C LEU A 76 -8.77 -6.32 6.52
N THR A 77 -10.01 -6.57 6.09
CA THR A 77 -11.22 -6.14 6.81
C THR A 77 -11.30 -6.78 8.19
N ALA A 78 -11.04 -8.08 8.30
CA ALA A 78 -11.03 -8.78 9.58
C ALA A 78 -9.95 -8.21 10.54
N VAL A 79 -8.75 -7.95 10.02
CA VAL A 79 -7.68 -7.31 10.82
C VAL A 79 -8.03 -5.86 11.18
N PHE A 80 -8.66 -5.11 10.27
CA PHE A 80 -9.12 -3.75 10.54
C PHE A 80 -10.09 -3.72 11.72
N ASP A 81 -11.11 -4.59 11.71
CA ASP A 81 -12.09 -4.65 12.79
C ASP A 81 -11.43 -4.98 14.13
N ALA A 82 -10.58 -6.01 14.16
CA ALA A 82 -9.84 -6.38 15.36
C ALA A 82 -8.93 -5.25 15.86
N TRP A 83 -8.28 -4.51 14.95
CA TRP A 83 -7.44 -3.37 15.29
C TRP A 83 -8.23 -2.16 15.80
N TRP A 84 -9.34 -1.83 15.12
CA TRP A 84 -10.18 -0.67 15.42
C TRP A 84 -10.93 -0.83 16.74
N ASP A 85 -11.39 -2.06 17.05
CA ASP A 85 -12.16 -2.35 18.26
C ASP A 85 -11.30 -2.60 19.51
N MET A 86 -9.96 -2.60 19.38
CA MET A 86 -9.07 -2.68 20.52
C MET A 86 -9.19 -1.44 21.40
N LYS A 87 -9.82 -1.60 22.56
CA LYS A 87 -9.78 -0.63 23.66
C LYS A 87 -8.39 -0.65 24.31
N ARG A 88 -7.44 0.18 23.85
CA ARG A 88 -6.17 0.40 24.56
C ARG A 88 -5.84 1.89 24.72
N PRO A 89 -5.75 2.41 25.97
CA PRO A 89 -5.40 3.81 26.24
C PRO A 89 -3.91 4.14 26.03
N GLU A 90 -3.01 3.14 26.06
CA GLU A 90 -1.58 3.40 26.33
C GLU A 90 -0.69 3.56 25.08
N ALA A 91 -1.07 2.98 23.92
CA ALA A 91 -0.49 3.21 22.58
C ALA A 91 -0.99 2.11 21.62
N PRO A 92 -1.94 2.39 20.70
CA PRO A 92 -2.33 1.40 19.70
C PRO A 92 -1.19 1.16 18.70
N VAL A 93 -0.92 -0.11 18.39
CA VAL A 93 -0.03 -0.46 17.27
C VAL A 93 -0.55 0.24 16.02
N ARG A 94 0.32 0.93 15.28
CA ARG A 94 -0.09 1.62 14.06
C ARG A 94 -0.17 0.60 12.92
N ILE A 95 -1.30 0.55 12.21
CA ILE A 95 -1.35 -0.18 10.93
C ILE A 95 -1.42 0.86 9.81
N ARG A 96 -0.31 1.04 9.08
CA ARG A 96 -0.15 2.16 8.15
C ARG A 96 -1.24 2.18 7.10
N LEU A 97 -1.51 1.06 6.43
CA LEU A 97 -2.53 0.99 5.38
C LEU A 97 -3.89 1.51 5.86
N PHE A 98 -4.31 1.13 7.06
CA PHE A 98 -5.60 1.55 7.63
C PHE A 98 -5.59 3.04 8.00
N GLN A 99 -4.49 3.53 8.59
CA GLN A 99 -4.33 4.94 8.90
C GLN A 99 -4.36 5.83 7.65
N GLU A 100 -3.67 5.42 6.58
CA GLU A 100 -3.65 6.15 5.31
C GLU A 100 -5.03 6.18 4.65
N ILE A 101 -5.75 5.05 4.62
CA ILE A 101 -7.12 4.99 4.07
C ILE A 101 -8.06 5.88 4.90
N ALA A 102 -8.01 5.81 6.23
CA ALA A 102 -8.83 6.66 7.09
C ALA A 102 -8.50 8.15 6.90
N ALA A 103 -7.21 8.51 6.80
CA ALA A 103 -6.77 9.88 6.55
C ALA A 103 -7.30 10.40 5.20
N LEU A 104 -7.21 9.59 4.14
CA LEU A 104 -7.74 9.91 2.81
C LEU A 104 -9.26 10.10 2.81
N LEU A 105 -10.00 9.24 3.52
CA LEU A 105 -11.45 9.37 3.70
C LEU A 105 -11.84 10.65 4.45
N LEU A 106 -10.97 11.13 5.34
CA LEU A 106 -11.12 12.39 6.07
C LEU A 106 -10.55 13.61 5.31
N GLY A 107 -10.09 13.44 4.07
CA GLY A 107 -9.61 14.51 3.20
C GLY A 107 -8.13 14.88 3.35
N ALA A 108 -7.36 14.12 4.14
CA ALA A 108 -5.91 14.30 4.25
C ALA A 108 -5.16 13.52 3.15
N PRO A 109 -4.00 14.02 2.66
CA PRO A 109 -3.22 13.31 1.67
C PRO A 109 -2.55 12.05 2.26
N SER A 110 -2.40 11.02 1.43
CA SER A 110 -1.65 9.80 1.78
C SER A 110 -0.15 10.07 1.82
N ARG A 111 0.55 9.38 2.71
CA ARG A 111 2.03 9.32 2.80
C ARG A 111 2.57 7.96 2.39
N ALA A 112 1.74 7.10 1.80
CA ALA A 112 2.13 5.78 1.32
C ALA A 112 1.96 5.67 -0.19
N GLU A 113 2.80 4.86 -0.83
CA GLU A 113 2.67 4.51 -2.25
C GLU A 113 1.52 3.52 -2.51
N ALA A 114 1.11 2.75 -1.49
CA ALA A 114 0.12 1.69 -1.66
C ALA A 114 -1.29 2.20 -1.99
N VAL A 115 -1.66 3.40 -1.50
CA VAL A 115 -2.98 4.02 -1.66
C VAL A 115 -2.86 5.54 -1.77
N GLY A 116 -3.85 6.17 -2.39
CA GLY A 116 -3.92 7.61 -2.61
C GLY A 116 -3.21 8.06 -3.89
N LEU A 117 -3.29 9.37 -4.15
CA LEU A 117 -2.77 9.99 -5.38
C LEU A 117 -1.59 10.92 -5.12
N SER A 118 -1.03 10.88 -3.92
CA SER A 118 0.13 11.69 -3.55
C SER A 118 1.31 11.35 -4.47
N PRO A 119 2.00 12.36 -5.03
CA PRO A 119 3.15 12.12 -5.90
C PRO A 119 4.25 11.35 -5.16
N VAL A 120 4.79 10.29 -5.77
CA VAL A 120 5.84 9.46 -5.15
C VAL A 120 7.21 9.80 -5.73
N ALA A 121 7.93 10.71 -5.08
CA ALA A 121 9.29 11.11 -5.46
C ALA A 121 10.35 10.28 -4.71
N ALA A 122 10.53 9.04 -5.15
CA ALA A 122 11.53 8.12 -4.59
C ALA A 122 12.37 7.47 -5.70
N VAL A 123 13.67 7.34 -5.41
CA VAL A 123 14.65 6.59 -6.21
C VAL A 123 15.43 5.65 -5.30
N VAL A 124 15.95 4.57 -5.87
CA VAL A 124 16.86 3.64 -5.20
C VAL A 124 18.27 3.94 -5.70
N VAL A 125 19.25 3.92 -4.79
CA VAL A 125 20.68 4.00 -5.15
C VAL A 125 21.30 2.64 -4.86
N GLU A 126 21.68 1.95 -5.93
CA GLU A 126 22.34 0.65 -5.86
C GLU A 126 23.80 0.80 -5.41
N THR A 127 24.41 -0.32 -5.00
CA THR A 127 25.77 -0.33 -4.43
C THR A 127 26.87 0.15 -5.39
N ASP A 128 26.63 0.12 -6.70
CA ASP A 128 27.53 0.64 -7.75
C ASP A 128 27.22 2.11 -8.13
N GLY A 129 26.28 2.74 -7.42
CA GLY A 129 25.82 4.09 -7.66
C GLY A 129 24.75 4.23 -8.74
N ALA A 130 24.25 3.13 -9.32
CA ALA A 130 23.12 3.21 -10.25
C ALA A 130 21.90 3.80 -9.53
N ILE A 131 21.22 4.72 -10.21
CA ILE A 131 19.96 5.29 -9.74
C ILE A 131 18.85 4.49 -10.40
N GLU A 132 18.03 3.81 -9.62
CA GLU A 132 16.88 3.05 -10.09
C GLU A 132 15.56 3.67 -9.61
N GLN A 133 14.47 3.24 -10.23
CA GLN A 133 13.14 3.39 -9.66
C GLN A 133 12.97 2.42 -8.47
N VAL A 134 11.77 2.37 -7.87
CA VAL A 134 11.54 1.44 -6.74
C VAL A 134 11.70 -0.02 -7.16
N ASP A 135 12.27 -0.81 -6.26
CA ASP A 135 12.58 -2.23 -6.40
C ASP A 135 11.36 -3.08 -6.79
N ALA A 136 10.17 -2.71 -6.29
CA ALA A 136 8.90 -3.37 -6.62
C ALA A 136 8.69 -3.51 -8.14
N LEU A 137 9.18 -2.57 -8.95
CA LEU A 137 9.07 -2.61 -10.42
C LEU A 137 9.76 -3.80 -11.05
N ARG A 138 10.78 -4.39 -10.41
CA ARG A 138 11.44 -5.61 -10.89
C ARG A 138 10.46 -6.79 -11.05
N SER A 139 9.29 -6.74 -10.41
CA SER A 139 8.22 -7.73 -10.60
C SER A 139 7.42 -7.57 -11.92
N ALA A 140 7.52 -6.43 -12.59
CA ALA A 140 6.77 -6.16 -13.82
C ALA A 140 7.42 -6.83 -15.04
N TYR A 141 8.70 -6.57 -15.27
CA TYR A 141 9.51 -7.14 -16.36
C TYR A 141 10.99 -6.87 -16.09
N GLU A 142 11.88 -7.55 -16.81
CA GLU A 142 13.33 -7.37 -16.72
C GLU A 142 13.74 -5.93 -17.05
N GLY A 143 14.56 -5.32 -16.20
CA GLY A 143 15.01 -3.92 -16.36
C GLY A 143 13.95 -2.85 -16.08
N ALA A 144 12.76 -3.21 -15.57
CA ALA A 144 11.69 -2.23 -15.31
C ALA A 144 12.04 -1.11 -14.33
N SER A 145 12.96 -1.36 -13.39
CA SER A 145 13.43 -0.36 -12.42
C SER A 145 14.58 0.49 -12.96
N GLU A 146 15.26 0.06 -14.02
CA GLU A 146 16.45 0.73 -14.52
C GLU A 146 16.11 2.13 -15.07
N THR A 147 16.98 3.11 -14.78
CA THR A 147 16.87 4.46 -15.36
C THR A 147 18.04 4.80 -16.28
N GLY A 148 19.11 4.00 -16.26
CA GLY A 148 20.38 4.30 -16.91
C GLY A 148 21.18 5.45 -16.26
N LEU A 149 20.70 6.02 -15.16
CA LEU A 149 21.37 7.10 -14.43
C LEU A 149 22.28 6.54 -13.33
N ASN A 150 23.23 7.36 -12.89
CA ASN A 150 24.22 7.01 -11.87
C ASN A 150 24.63 8.27 -11.10
N VAL A 151 24.75 8.16 -9.77
CA VAL A 151 25.03 9.27 -8.85
C VAL A 151 26.36 9.98 -9.13
N HIS A 152 27.31 9.30 -9.77
CA HIS A 152 28.61 9.89 -10.12
C HIS A 152 28.56 10.77 -11.38
N ARG A 153 27.50 10.68 -12.18
CA ARG A 153 27.40 11.33 -13.49
C ARG A 153 26.15 12.20 -13.65
N HIS A 154 25.13 11.97 -12.82
CA HIS A 154 23.81 12.56 -12.98
C HIS A 154 23.28 13.10 -11.66
N SER A 155 22.48 14.17 -11.73
CA SER A 155 21.78 14.74 -10.58
C SER A 155 20.43 14.06 -10.33
N PHE A 156 19.90 14.19 -9.13
CA PHE A 156 18.53 13.73 -8.82
C PHE A 156 17.46 14.51 -9.58
N ASP A 157 17.73 15.75 -10.00
CA ASP A 157 16.82 16.48 -10.89
C ASP A 157 16.70 15.81 -12.27
N GLN A 158 17.78 15.19 -12.77
CA GLN A 158 17.71 14.38 -13.99
C GLN A 158 16.90 13.11 -13.75
N ALA A 159 17.06 12.46 -12.59
CA ALA A 159 16.26 11.31 -12.21
C ALA A 159 14.76 11.64 -12.09
N LEU A 160 14.40 12.81 -11.55
CA LEU A 160 13.02 13.26 -11.43
C LEU A 160 12.34 13.44 -12.81
N ARG A 161 13.12 13.77 -13.84
CA ARG A 161 12.65 13.92 -15.23
C ARG A 161 12.61 12.59 -16.00
N HIS A 162 13.11 11.49 -15.44
CA HIS A 162 13.06 10.18 -16.08
C HIS A 162 11.59 9.76 -16.29
N PRO A 163 11.19 9.27 -17.49
CA PRO A 163 9.78 8.97 -17.79
C PRO A 163 9.11 8.02 -16.78
N GLY A 164 9.82 6.98 -16.32
CA GLY A 164 9.29 6.05 -15.31
C GLY A 164 9.07 6.70 -13.94
N VAL A 165 9.95 7.61 -13.53
CA VAL A 165 9.81 8.37 -12.27
C VAL A 165 8.68 9.38 -12.40
N ALA A 166 8.65 10.13 -13.50
CA ALA A 166 7.63 11.13 -13.78
C ALA A 166 6.22 10.52 -13.85
N ALA A 167 6.07 9.30 -14.38
CA ALA A 167 4.78 8.59 -14.45
C ALA A 167 4.12 8.42 -13.07
N ARG A 168 4.91 8.27 -12.00
CA ARG A 168 4.45 8.12 -10.61
C ARG A 168 4.17 9.46 -9.92
N GLN A 169 4.44 10.59 -10.58
CA GLN A 169 4.08 11.93 -10.13
C GLN A 169 2.77 12.43 -10.73
N LEU A 170 2.24 11.74 -11.75
CA LEU A 170 1.10 12.25 -12.54
C LEU A 170 -0.23 12.23 -11.78
N GLY A 171 -0.31 11.53 -10.64
CA GLY A 171 -1.52 11.38 -9.83
C GLY A 171 -2.67 10.82 -10.67
N GLU A 172 -3.81 11.49 -10.62
CA GLU A 172 -5.04 11.10 -11.34
C GLU A 172 -4.81 10.90 -12.85
N ARG A 173 -3.91 11.66 -13.48
CA ARG A 173 -3.62 11.56 -14.92
C ARG A 173 -2.97 10.23 -15.34
N ALA A 174 -2.37 9.50 -14.40
CA ALA A 174 -1.81 8.17 -14.67
C ALA A 174 -2.83 7.03 -14.52
N LEU A 175 -4.08 7.33 -14.15
CA LEU A 175 -5.10 6.30 -13.93
C LEU A 175 -5.70 5.79 -15.24
N ALA A 176 -6.24 4.58 -15.17
CA ALA A 176 -7.12 3.99 -16.17
C ALA A 176 -8.52 4.61 -16.10
N ASP A 177 -9.28 4.57 -17.20
CA ASP A 177 -10.62 5.16 -17.27
C ASP A 177 -11.59 4.57 -16.22
N GLU A 178 -11.41 3.30 -15.89
CA GLU A 178 -12.16 2.63 -14.83
C GLU A 178 -11.91 3.25 -13.46
N CYS A 179 -10.67 3.62 -13.16
CA CYS A 179 -10.30 4.23 -11.89
C CYS A 179 -10.77 5.70 -11.82
N LEU A 180 -10.76 6.41 -12.96
CA LEU A 180 -11.27 7.79 -13.06
C LEU A 180 -12.78 7.86 -12.79
N GLY A 181 -13.53 6.83 -13.17
CA GLY A 181 -14.96 6.72 -12.88
C GLY A 181 -15.30 6.04 -11.54
N CYS A 182 -14.30 5.61 -10.77
CA CYS A 182 -14.51 4.80 -9.56
C CYS A 182 -14.83 5.68 -8.34
N PRO A 183 -15.92 5.41 -7.59
CA PRO A 183 -16.27 6.19 -6.40
C PRO A 183 -15.21 6.24 -5.30
N VAL A 184 -14.37 5.20 -5.20
CA VAL A 184 -13.26 5.13 -4.23
C VAL A 184 -11.89 5.44 -4.87
N GLY A 185 -11.85 5.81 -6.15
CA GLY A 185 -10.63 5.98 -6.93
C GLY A 185 -9.66 7.00 -6.34
N LYS A 186 -10.17 8.09 -5.75
CA LYS A 186 -9.36 9.11 -5.07
C LYS A 186 -8.74 8.63 -3.76
N VAL A 187 -9.31 7.59 -3.15
CA VAL A 187 -8.79 6.96 -1.93
C VAL A 187 -7.78 5.88 -2.28
N CYS A 188 -8.14 4.90 -3.13
CA CYS A 188 -7.21 3.83 -3.45
C CYS A 188 -6.09 4.25 -4.42
N GLY A 189 -6.29 5.29 -5.23
CA GLY A 189 -5.30 5.78 -6.20
C GLY A 189 -5.01 4.80 -7.35
N GLY A 190 -5.90 3.82 -7.56
CA GLY A 190 -5.63 2.67 -8.44
C GLY A 190 -4.69 1.62 -7.83
N GLY A 191 -4.35 1.73 -6.54
CA GLY A 191 -3.41 0.87 -5.84
C GLY A 191 -1.95 1.14 -6.20
N ASN A 192 -1.04 0.32 -5.65
CA ASN A 192 0.39 0.42 -5.95
C ASN A 192 0.65 0.36 -7.47
N TYR A 193 1.53 1.26 -7.94
CA TYR A 193 1.86 1.44 -9.36
C TYR A 193 2.20 0.13 -10.08
N VAL A 194 3.02 -0.74 -9.46
CA VAL A 194 3.47 -1.98 -10.11
C VAL A 194 2.34 -2.99 -10.27
N HIS A 195 1.34 -2.95 -9.39
CA HIS A 195 0.21 -3.88 -9.43
C HIS A 195 -0.74 -3.64 -10.63
N ARG A 196 -0.46 -2.59 -11.40
CA ARG A 196 -1.22 -2.16 -12.58
C ARG A 196 -0.54 -2.57 -13.89
N TYR A 197 0.67 -3.12 -13.83
CA TYR A 197 1.38 -3.50 -15.05
C TYR A 197 0.64 -4.61 -15.81
N ALA A 198 0.53 -4.45 -17.12
CA ALA A 198 0.09 -5.49 -18.06
C ALA A 198 1.05 -5.57 -19.26
N PRO A 199 1.45 -6.80 -19.68
CA PRO A 199 2.29 -6.98 -20.85
C PRO A 199 1.68 -6.34 -22.10
N GLY A 200 2.50 -5.59 -22.84
CA GLY A 200 2.11 -4.95 -24.11
C GLY A 200 1.37 -3.61 -23.96
N THR A 201 0.77 -3.31 -22.80
CA THR A 201 -0.04 -2.09 -22.60
C THR A 201 0.41 -1.21 -21.42
N GLY A 202 1.38 -1.67 -20.61
CA GLY A 202 2.04 -0.86 -19.59
C GLY A 202 1.25 -0.76 -18.28
N PHE A 203 1.27 0.41 -17.63
CA PHE A 203 0.81 0.58 -16.24
C PHE A 203 -0.54 1.30 -16.07
N ARG A 204 -1.20 1.69 -17.18
CA ARG A 204 -2.50 2.40 -17.15
C ARG A 204 -3.67 1.41 -17.09
N HIS A 205 -3.67 0.56 -16.06
CA HIS A 205 -4.75 -0.39 -15.78
C HIS A 205 -5.16 -0.31 -14.31
N PRO A 206 -6.34 -0.82 -13.94
CA PRO A 206 -6.65 -1.08 -12.53
C PRO A 206 -5.62 -2.04 -11.91
N SER A 207 -5.39 -1.94 -10.61
CA SER A 207 -4.55 -2.90 -9.88
C SER A 207 -5.16 -4.31 -9.92
N VAL A 208 -4.31 -5.35 -9.89
CA VAL A 208 -4.75 -6.74 -9.66
C VAL A 208 -5.53 -6.94 -8.36
N TYR A 209 -5.37 -6.02 -7.40
CA TYR A 209 -6.09 -5.99 -6.13
C TYR A 209 -7.24 -4.98 -6.11
N CYS A 210 -7.75 -4.55 -7.27
CA CYS A 210 -8.77 -3.50 -7.35
C CYS A 210 -10.02 -3.82 -6.49
N ALA A 211 -10.55 -5.04 -6.59
CA ALA A 211 -11.73 -5.45 -5.83
C ALA A 211 -11.45 -5.54 -4.32
N ASP A 212 -10.28 -6.06 -3.93
CA ASP A 212 -9.83 -6.13 -2.53
C ASP A 212 -9.69 -4.74 -1.90
N LEU A 213 -9.06 -3.81 -2.62
CA LEU A 213 -8.89 -2.42 -2.19
C LEU A 213 -10.22 -1.69 -2.09
N GLU A 214 -11.12 -1.88 -3.07
CA GLU A 214 -12.46 -1.30 -3.01
C GLU A 214 -13.22 -1.81 -1.78
N ARG A 215 -13.19 -3.11 -1.52
CA ARG A 215 -13.80 -3.71 -0.33
C ARG A 215 -13.28 -3.07 0.95
N LEU A 216 -11.94 -3.02 1.11
CA LEU A 216 -11.33 -2.45 2.31
C LEU A 216 -11.71 -0.97 2.49
N VAL A 217 -11.62 -0.15 1.44
CA VAL A 217 -11.95 1.28 1.53
C VAL A 217 -13.41 1.48 1.94
N ARG A 218 -14.35 0.76 1.31
CA ARG A 218 -15.78 0.85 1.66
C ARG A 218 -16.05 0.42 3.09
N HIS A 219 -15.38 -0.63 3.56
CA HIS A 219 -15.50 -1.09 4.93
C HIS A 219 -15.03 -0.04 5.93
N ILE A 220 -13.85 0.53 5.72
CA ILE A 220 -13.30 1.57 6.60
C ILE A 220 -14.21 2.81 6.61
N ALA A 221 -14.70 3.25 5.44
CA ALA A 221 -15.64 4.36 5.35
C ALA A 221 -16.90 4.11 6.20
N HIS A 222 -17.49 2.93 6.07
CA HIS A 222 -18.65 2.53 6.86
C HIS A 222 -18.36 2.54 8.37
N ARG A 223 -17.22 1.99 8.80
CA ARG A 223 -16.80 1.97 10.21
C ARG A 223 -16.59 3.38 10.78
N LEU A 224 -16.05 4.30 9.99
CA LEU A 224 -15.87 5.71 10.39
C LEU A 224 -17.21 6.43 10.57
N GLU A 225 -18.14 6.27 9.62
CA GLU A 225 -19.49 6.86 9.70
C GLU A 225 -20.24 6.41 10.97
N HIS A 226 -20.14 5.14 11.33
CA HIS A 226 -20.80 4.59 12.52
C HIS A 226 -20.14 5.00 13.85
N THR A 227 -18.87 5.37 13.81
CA THR A 227 -18.12 5.82 15.01
C THR A 227 -18.34 7.31 15.28
N ALA A 228 -18.54 8.12 14.23
CA ALA A 228 -18.73 9.57 14.35
C ALA A 228 -20.10 9.99 14.93
N GLY A 229 -21.07 9.07 15.03
CA GLY A 229 -22.45 9.37 15.39
C GLY A 229 -23.18 10.19 14.31
N PRO A 230 -24.52 10.34 14.36
CA PRO A 230 -25.20 11.25 13.46
C PRO A 230 -24.69 12.67 13.72
N ALA A 231 -24.16 13.33 12.69
CA ALA A 231 -23.79 14.73 12.76
C ALA A 231 -25.01 15.52 13.29
N SER A 232 -24.86 16.21 14.42
CA SER A 232 -25.88 17.16 14.86
C SER A 232 -26.05 18.20 13.76
N PRO A 233 -27.28 18.48 13.29
CA PRO A 233 -27.49 19.49 12.27
C PRO A 233 -26.96 20.82 12.79
N ALA A 234 -26.08 21.45 12.01
CA ALA A 234 -25.61 22.79 12.28
C ALA A 234 -26.82 23.72 12.41
N SER A 235 -26.94 24.36 13.57
CA SER A 235 -27.96 25.38 13.88
C SER A 235 -27.51 26.74 13.36
#